data_AF-A0A952K267-F1
#
_entry.id   AF-A0A952K267-F1
#
_cell.length_a   1.000
_cell.length_b   1.000
_cell.length_c   1.000
_cell.angle_alpha   90.00
_cell.angle_beta   90.00
_cell.angle_gamma   90.00
#
_symmetry.space_group_name_H-M   'P 1'
#
loop_
_entity.id
_entity.type
_entity.pdbx_description
1 polymer ?
#
loop_
_entity_poly.entity_id
_entity_poly.type
_entity_poly.pdbx_seq_one_letter_code
_entity_poly.pdbx_strand_id
1 'polypeptide(L)'
;MLCLTRSSLPLLLVASLACGCKASAPAKSAVESKDAAFTSLAREYLEDIYRRQPTQATDLGIHKYDDQLENYSRQAVMDSIAAARGFRTRVSAIEPAALSSATQLDREQLLHAIDSRILTLEVVRPWAKDADSYSSGLTNTAYVMIKRRFAPLDERLRKLIAREKAMPAALLEARKNIEDAPRIYTQIAIEQIEGNRSFFKTAVPGAFTDIQDKALLDEFNQANGAVIAALADYKKWLQNDLLKRSNGAFAFGEDTYRKKLLADEMIDVPLDQLLAIADRDLRKNQSAFAEVVKRIDAVKSPEQALAAIEADHPPAPTLLQYTQQELDAIGRFMTDHHIITIPQA
;
A
#
# COMPACT_ATOMS: atom_id res chain seq x y z
N MET A 1 -25.40 75.69 -19.27
CA MET A 1 -25.98 76.50 -20.37
C MET A 1 -26.85 75.54 -21.18
N LEU A 2 -28.18 75.75 -21.14
CA LEU A 2 -29.28 74.98 -21.75
C LEU A 2 -29.43 73.48 -21.41
N CYS A 3 -30.61 72.87 -21.34
CA CYS A 3 -31.96 73.26 -20.92
C CYS A 3 -32.77 71.93 -20.95
N LEU A 4 -33.62 71.73 -19.95
CA LEU A 4 -34.87 70.94 -19.89
C LEU A 4 -35.24 70.00 -21.05
N THR A 5 -35.71 68.78 -20.73
CA THR A 5 -37.17 68.49 -20.65
C THR A 5 -37.45 67.12 -20.01
N ARG A 6 -38.37 67.13 -19.03
CA ARG A 6 -39.10 65.97 -18.50
C ARG A 6 -40.10 65.49 -19.55
N SER A 7 -40.30 64.18 -19.67
CA SER A 7 -41.56 63.62 -20.16
C SER A 7 -41.91 62.36 -19.38
N SER A 8 -43.19 62.24 -19.07
CA SER A 8 -43.84 61.23 -18.21
C SER A 8 -44.65 60.25 -19.06
N LEU A 9 -45.03 59.11 -18.45
CA LEU A 9 -45.97 58.03 -18.85
C LEU A 9 -45.39 56.80 -19.60
N PRO A 10 -46.00 55.61 -19.46
CA PRO A 10 -46.81 55.06 -18.36
C PRO A 10 -46.35 53.67 -17.87
N LEU A 11 -46.75 53.32 -16.65
CA LEU A 11 -46.58 52.02 -16.02
C LEU A 11 -47.51 50.98 -16.68
N LEU A 12 -46.96 50.08 -17.49
CA LEU A 12 -47.68 48.95 -18.09
C LEU A 12 -47.49 47.71 -17.19
N LEU A 13 -48.57 47.35 -16.51
CA LEU A 13 -48.68 46.14 -15.69
C LEU A 13 -48.77 44.93 -16.64
N VAL A 14 -47.66 44.21 -16.85
CA VAL A 14 -47.67 42.93 -17.56
C VAL A 14 -47.83 41.80 -16.55
N ALA A 15 -49.07 41.29 -16.45
CA ALA A 15 -49.36 40.04 -15.76
C ALA A 15 -48.62 38.89 -16.46
N SER A 16 -47.52 38.44 -15.85
CA SER A 16 -46.73 37.31 -16.33
C SER A 16 -47.33 36.02 -15.76
N LEU A 17 -48.02 35.24 -16.61
CA LEU A 17 -48.44 33.90 -16.26
C LEU A 17 -47.22 33.04 -15.92
N ALA A 18 -47.24 32.46 -14.73
CA ALA A 18 -46.30 31.43 -14.31
C ALA A 18 -46.48 30.17 -15.16
N CYS A 19 -45.48 29.85 -15.99
CA CYS A 19 -45.29 28.49 -16.51
C CYS A 19 -44.18 27.85 -15.68
N GLY A 20 -44.58 27.08 -14.67
CA GLY A 20 -43.66 26.32 -13.83
C GLY A 20 -43.00 25.19 -14.61
N CYS A 21 -41.94 25.50 -15.34
CA CYS A 21 -41.01 24.50 -15.85
C CYS A 21 -40.20 23.97 -14.66
N LYS A 22 -40.63 22.83 -14.09
CA LYS A 22 -39.71 21.96 -13.36
C LYS A 22 -38.63 21.54 -14.36
N ALA A 23 -37.49 22.22 -14.35
CA ALA A 23 -36.33 21.80 -15.11
C ALA A 23 -35.92 20.40 -14.61
N SER A 24 -36.27 19.36 -15.38
CA SER A 24 -35.71 18.04 -15.17
C SER A 24 -34.20 18.16 -15.39
N ALA A 25 -33.40 17.72 -14.42
CA ALA A 25 -31.97 17.61 -14.61
C ALA A 25 -31.67 16.87 -15.94
N PRO A 26 -30.69 17.31 -16.74
CA PRO A 26 -30.36 16.65 -17.99
C PRO A 26 -30.04 15.17 -17.73
N ALA A 27 -30.65 14.27 -18.50
CA ALA A 27 -30.37 12.85 -18.42
C ALA A 27 -28.91 12.60 -18.77
N LYS A 28 -28.18 11.90 -17.90
CA LYS A 28 -26.78 11.52 -18.14
C LYS A 28 -26.65 10.69 -19.42
N SER A 29 -25.55 10.88 -20.14
CA SER A 29 -25.28 10.06 -21.32
C SER A 29 -25.13 8.57 -20.95
N ALA A 30 -25.35 7.68 -21.92
CA ALA A 30 -25.21 6.24 -21.67
C ALA A 30 -23.80 5.87 -21.16
N VAL A 31 -22.76 6.52 -21.69
CA VAL A 31 -21.36 6.33 -21.26
C VAL A 31 -21.16 6.82 -19.82
N GLU A 32 -21.63 8.02 -19.47
CA GLU A 32 -21.55 8.53 -18.10
C GLU A 32 -22.26 7.62 -17.08
N SER A 33 -23.37 6.99 -17.49
CA SER A 33 -24.06 6.02 -16.65
C SER A 33 -23.25 4.73 -16.46
N LYS A 34 -22.49 4.28 -17.48
CA LYS A 34 -21.64 3.09 -17.38
C LYS A 34 -20.39 3.36 -16.55
N ASP A 35 -19.77 4.52 -16.73
CA ASP A 35 -18.66 4.97 -15.91
C ASP A 35 -19.06 5.03 -14.43
N ALA A 36 -20.21 5.65 -14.12
CA ALA A 36 -20.72 5.71 -12.75
C ALA A 36 -21.00 4.31 -12.15
N ALA A 37 -21.51 3.38 -12.96
CA ALA A 37 -21.72 2.00 -12.52
C ALA A 37 -20.40 1.28 -12.22
N PHE A 38 -19.38 1.44 -13.07
CA PHE A 38 -18.04 0.94 -12.81
C PHE A 38 -17.45 1.56 -11.53
N THR A 39 -17.48 2.89 -11.38
CA THR A 39 -16.95 3.57 -10.19
C THR A 39 -17.63 3.07 -8.91
N SER A 40 -18.94 2.81 -8.95
CA SER A 40 -19.66 2.24 -7.81
C SER A 40 -19.16 0.84 -7.46
N LEU A 41 -18.92 -0.02 -8.47
CA LEU A 41 -18.38 -1.36 -8.27
C LEU A 41 -16.94 -1.33 -7.74
N ALA A 42 -16.10 -0.44 -8.26
CA ALA A 42 -14.72 -0.25 -7.79
C ALA A 42 -14.70 0.19 -6.32
N ARG A 43 -15.59 1.11 -5.92
CA ARG A 43 -15.74 1.52 -4.52
C ARG A 43 -16.16 0.38 -3.61
N GLU A 44 -17.11 -0.45 -4.08
CA GLU A 44 -17.55 -1.63 -3.33
C GLU A 44 -16.39 -2.62 -3.10
N TYR A 45 -15.57 -2.86 -4.12
CA TYR A 45 -14.37 -3.69 -4.00
C TYR A 45 -13.38 -3.12 -2.98
N LEU A 46 -13.10 -1.81 -3.04
CA LEU A 46 -12.18 -1.15 -2.12
C LEU A 46 -12.68 -1.22 -0.66
N GLU A 47 -13.96 -0.91 -0.40
CA GLU A 47 -14.55 -1.05 0.93
C GLU A 47 -14.47 -2.48 1.47
N ASP A 48 -14.67 -3.46 0.58
CA ASP A 48 -14.59 -4.87 0.92
C ASP A 48 -13.14 -5.30 1.27
N ILE A 49 -12.14 -4.74 0.60
CA ILE A 49 -10.72 -4.88 0.95
C ILE A 49 -10.42 -4.23 2.30
N TYR A 50 -10.81 -2.97 2.50
CA TYR A 50 -10.53 -2.24 3.74
C TYR A 50 -11.12 -2.93 4.97
N ARG A 51 -12.33 -3.47 4.84
CA ARG A 51 -12.98 -4.25 5.90
C ARG A 51 -12.24 -5.54 6.24
N ARG A 52 -11.66 -6.22 5.24
CA ARG A 52 -10.88 -7.46 5.47
C ARG A 52 -9.42 -7.23 5.82
N GLN A 53 -8.90 -6.03 5.55
CA GLN A 53 -7.53 -5.62 5.83
C GLN A 53 -7.50 -4.31 6.65
N PRO A 54 -8.01 -4.31 7.89
CA PRO A 54 -8.07 -3.11 8.72
C PRO A 54 -6.72 -2.40 8.91
N THR A 55 -5.62 -3.14 9.00
CA THR A 55 -4.27 -2.57 9.13
C THR A 55 -3.88 -1.77 7.91
N GLN A 56 -4.14 -2.31 6.72
CA GLN A 56 -3.91 -1.61 5.45
C GLN A 56 -4.82 -0.38 5.32
N ALA A 57 -6.08 -0.49 5.75
CA ALA A 57 -7.00 0.64 5.77
C ALA A 57 -6.44 1.79 6.63
N THR A 58 -5.99 1.50 7.85
CA THR A 58 -5.34 2.50 8.72
C THR A 58 -4.11 3.12 8.04
N ASP A 59 -3.27 2.31 7.38
CA ASP A 59 -2.06 2.80 6.71
C ASP A 59 -2.34 3.81 5.59
N LEU A 60 -3.43 3.55 4.86
CA LEU A 60 -3.98 4.41 3.81
C LEU A 60 -4.74 5.64 4.35
N GLY A 61 -4.87 5.79 5.68
CA GLY A 61 -5.60 6.90 6.30
C GLY A 61 -7.11 6.68 6.45
N ILE A 62 -7.58 5.45 6.27
CA ILE A 62 -8.99 5.06 6.40
C ILE A 62 -9.22 4.50 7.81
N HIS A 63 -9.65 5.39 8.70
CA HIS A 63 -9.74 5.13 10.15
C HIS A 63 -11.06 4.48 10.63
N LYS A 64 -11.81 3.87 9.71
CA LYS A 64 -13.13 3.24 9.96
C LYS A 64 -13.04 1.91 10.74
N TYR A 65 -11.89 1.23 10.66
CA TYR A 65 -11.68 -0.11 11.20
C TYR A 65 -10.46 -0.18 12.16
N ASP A 66 -10.08 0.95 12.75
CA ASP A 66 -8.87 1.05 13.58
C ASP A 66 -8.89 0.17 14.84
N ASP A 67 -10.07 -0.22 15.30
CA ASP A 67 -10.29 -1.10 16.45
C ASP A 67 -10.32 -2.60 16.08
N GLN A 68 -10.16 -2.93 14.80
CA GLN A 68 -10.24 -4.29 14.28
C GLN A 68 -8.89 -4.80 13.79
N LEU A 69 -8.67 -6.11 13.95
CA LEU A 69 -7.55 -6.86 13.38
C LEU A 69 -8.05 -7.70 12.19
N GLU A 70 -7.18 -7.97 11.21
CA GLU A 70 -7.45 -8.96 10.18
C GLU A 70 -7.90 -10.30 10.79
N ASN A 71 -8.83 -10.99 10.13
CA ASN A 71 -9.14 -12.37 10.47
C ASN A 71 -8.11 -13.30 9.82
N TYR A 72 -7.17 -13.80 10.62
CA TYR A 72 -6.08 -14.67 10.17
C TYR A 72 -6.48 -16.14 9.97
N SER A 73 -7.75 -16.51 10.14
CA SER A 73 -8.18 -17.90 9.91
C SER A 73 -8.11 -18.31 8.45
N ARG A 74 -7.86 -19.59 8.19
CA ARG A 74 -7.92 -20.16 6.83
C ARG A 74 -9.25 -19.88 6.13
N GLN A 75 -10.36 -19.94 6.87
CA GLN A 75 -11.69 -19.68 6.30
C GLN A 75 -11.79 -18.24 5.77
N ALA A 76 -11.29 -17.25 6.51
CA ALA A 76 -11.31 -15.86 6.06
C ALA A 76 -10.45 -15.64 4.79
N VAL A 77 -9.35 -16.40 4.63
CA VAL A 77 -8.58 -16.41 3.38
C VAL A 77 -9.42 -16.98 2.23
N MET A 78 -10.12 -18.10 2.45
CA MET A 78 -11.01 -18.70 1.43
C MET A 78 -12.17 -17.75 1.05
N ASP A 79 -12.75 -17.06 2.04
CA ASP A 79 -13.80 -16.07 1.81
C ASP A 79 -13.27 -14.87 1.02
N SER A 80 -12.04 -14.45 1.29
CA SER A 80 -11.36 -13.37 0.54
C SER A 80 -11.11 -13.75 -0.91
N ILE A 81 -10.73 -15.01 -1.15
CA ILE A 81 -10.57 -15.57 -2.50
C ILE A 81 -11.91 -15.59 -3.24
N ALA A 82 -12.96 -16.13 -2.61
CA ALA A 82 -14.28 -16.21 -3.21
C ALA A 82 -14.83 -14.81 -3.57
N ALA A 83 -14.66 -13.84 -2.66
CA ALA A 83 -15.04 -12.46 -2.92
C ALA A 83 -14.26 -11.85 -4.09
N ALA A 84 -12.93 -12.00 -4.12
CA ALA A 84 -12.09 -11.48 -5.20
C ALA A 84 -12.51 -12.06 -6.56
N ARG A 85 -12.79 -13.36 -6.67
CA ARG A 85 -13.33 -13.98 -7.89
C ARG A 85 -14.71 -13.43 -8.27
N GLY A 86 -15.58 -13.19 -7.29
CA GLY A 86 -16.88 -12.55 -7.50
C GLY A 86 -16.74 -11.15 -8.10
N PHE A 87 -15.87 -10.31 -7.54
CA PHE A 87 -15.57 -8.99 -8.09
C PHE A 87 -14.94 -9.07 -9.47
N ARG A 88 -13.97 -9.97 -9.68
CA ARG A 88 -13.35 -10.21 -10.99
C ARG A 88 -14.40 -10.45 -12.07
N THR A 89 -15.38 -11.31 -11.78
CA THR A 89 -16.46 -11.66 -12.69
C THR A 89 -17.32 -10.43 -13.02
N ARG A 90 -17.71 -9.67 -11.99
CA ARG A 90 -18.54 -8.46 -12.14
C ARG A 90 -17.83 -7.36 -12.93
N VAL A 91 -16.54 -7.14 -12.68
CA VAL A 91 -15.72 -6.14 -13.39
C VAL A 91 -15.51 -6.57 -14.85
N SER A 92 -15.24 -7.86 -15.08
CA SER A 92 -15.04 -8.40 -16.42
C SER A 92 -16.29 -8.27 -17.30
N ALA A 93 -17.48 -8.38 -16.72
CA ALA A 93 -18.76 -8.25 -17.43
C ALA A 93 -19.09 -6.81 -17.90
N ILE A 94 -18.32 -5.81 -17.46
CA ILE A 94 -18.45 -4.45 -17.98
C ILE A 94 -17.68 -4.38 -19.29
N GLU A 95 -18.37 -4.12 -20.41
CA GLU A 95 -17.76 -4.01 -21.73
C GLU A 95 -16.85 -2.77 -21.82
N PRO A 96 -15.55 -2.91 -22.16
CA PRO A 96 -14.62 -1.77 -22.25
C PRO A 96 -15.09 -0.70 -23.24
N ALA A 97 -15.64 -1.10 -24.38
CA ALA A 97 -16.13 -0.19 -25.41
C ALA A 97 -17.33 0.67 -24.97
N ALA A 98 -17.96 0.34 -23.84
CA ALA A 98 -19.06 1.11 -23.27
C ALA A 98 -18.62 2.16 -22.24
N LEU A 99 -17.32 2.24 -21.95
CA LEU A 99 -16.72 3.14 -20.97
C LEU A 99 -15.95 4.28 -21.66
N SER A 100 -15.77 5.40 -20.95
CA SER A 100 -14.81 6.43 -21.38
C SER A 100 -13.37 5.88 -21.35
N SER A 101 -12.46 6.46 -22.14
CA SER A 101 -11.07 5.99 -22.21
C SER A 101 -10.35 5.97 -20.86
N ALA A 102 -10.63 6.95 -19.99
CA ALA A 102 -10.08 6.97 -18.63
C ALA A 102 -10.61 5.79 -17.81
N THR A 103 -11.91 5.54 -17.85
CA THR A 103 -12.52 4.43 -17.10
C THR A 103 -12.20 3.05 -17.68
N GLN A 104 -11.86 2.95 -18.97
CA GLN A 104 -11.29 1.74 -19.56
C GLN A 104 -9.97 1.36 -18.89
N LEU A 105 -9.07 2.34 -18.69
CA LEU A 105 -7.80 2.13 -18.01
C LEU A 105 -8.02 1.75 -16.53
N ASP A 106 -8.91 2.46 -15.83
CA ASP A 106 -9.23 2.12 -14.43
C ASP A 106 -9.77 0.69 -14.30
N ARG A 107 -10.60 0.26 -15.25
CA ARG A 107 -11.13 -1.11 -15.30
C ARG A 107 -10.03 -2.14 -15.52
N GLU A 108 -9.12 -1.89 -16.44
CA GLU A 108 -7.98 -2.76 -16.70
C GLU A 108 -7.09 -2.88 -15.46
N GLN A 109 -6.70 -1.75 -14.86
CA GLN A 109 -5.90 -1.74 -13.63
C GLN A 109 -6.59 -2.51 -12.49
N LEU A 110 -7.91 -2.35 -12.33
CA LEU A 110 -8.66 -3.08 -11.30
C LEU A 110 -8.68 -4.60 -11.56
N LEU A 111 -8.79 -5.04 -12.82
CA LEU A 111 -8.70 -6.45 -13.16
C LEU A 111 -7.32 -7.03 -12.82
N HIS A 112 -6.25 -6.33 -13.18
CA HIS A 112 -4.87 -6.73 -12.84
C HIS A 112 -4.67 -6.81 -11.32
N ALA A 113 -5.15 -5.82 -10.56
CA ALA A 113 -5.08 -5.83 -9.10
C ALA A 113 -5.87 -7.00 -8.47
N ILE A 114 -7.05 -7.32 -9.00
CA ILE A 114 -7.84 -8.47 -8.53
C ILE A 114 -7.12 -9.79 -8.87
N ASP A 115 -6.56 -9.91 -10.06
CA ASP A 115 -5.83 -11.10 -10.51
C ASP A 115 -4.57 -11.33 -9.68
N SER A 116 -3.83 -10.27 -9.37
CA SER A 116 -2.70 -10.28 -8.44
C SER A 116 -3.10 -10.79 -7.07
N ARG A 117 -4.21 -10.29 -6.53
CA ARG A 117 -4.72 -10.71 -5.22
C ARG A 117 -5.11 -12.18 -5.23
N ILE A 118 -5.85 -12.64 -6.24
CA ILE A 118 -6.25 -14.04 -6.39
C ILE A 118 -5.00 -14.93 -6.46
N LEU A 119 -4.05 -14.60 -7.34
CA LEU A 119 -2.82 -15.36 -7.51
C LEU A 119 -1.99 -15.44 -6.21
N THR A 120 -1.92 -14.33 -5.48
CA THR A 120 -1.22 -14.26 -4.19
C THR A 120 -1.88 -15.15 -3.14
N LEU A 121 -3.21 -15.08 -3.00
CA LEU A 121 -3.93 -15.84 -1.98
C LEU A 121 -4.05 -17.33 -2.32
N GLU A 122 -4.18 -17.70 -3.60
CA GLU A 122 -4.44 -19.09 -4.01
C GLU A 122 -3.19 -19.88 -4.37
N VAL A 123 -2.21 -19.26 -5.03
CA VAL A 123 -1.06 -19.97 -5.62
C VAL A 123 0.20 -19.69 -4.82
N VAL A 124 0.53 -18.41 -4.62
CA VAL A 124 1.71 -18.04 -3.82
C VAL A 124 1.52 -18.49 -2.38
N ARG A 125 0.34 -18.23 -1.82
CA ARG A 125 -0.08 -18.64 -0.46
C ARG A 125 0.92 -18.22 0.62
N PRO A 126 1.32 -16.94 0.71
CA PRO A 126 2.22 -16.49 1.78
C PRO A 126 1.64 -16.81 3.16
N TRP A 127 0.32 -16.71 3.33
CA TRP A 127 -0.39 -17.11 4.56
C TRP A 127 -0.14 -18.57 5.00
N ALA A 128 0.22 -19.47 4.08
CA ALA A 128 0.50 -20.89 4.39
C ALA A 128 2.01 -21.22 4.43
N LYS A 129 2.88 -20.28 4.05
CA LYS A 129 4.32 -20.53 3.82
C LYS A 129 5.25 -19.57 4.55
N ASP A 130 4.79 -18.35 4.80
CA ASP A 130 5.57 -17.27 5.38
C ASP A 130 5.13 -17.03 6.83
N ALA A 131 5.93 -17.55 7.76
CA ALA A 131 5.72 -17.36 9.19
C ALA A 131 5.88 -15.90 9.63
N ASP A 132 6.72 -15.11 8.94
CA ASP A 132 6.96 -13.72 9.33
C ASP A 132 5.76 -12.82 9.06
N SER A 133 4.97 -13.14 8.02
CA SER A 133 3.73 -12.43 7.71
C SER A 133 2.76 -12.32 8.91
N TYR A 134 2.84 -13.26 9.85
CA TYR A 134 2.10 -13.19 11.12
C TYR A 134 2.83 -12.33 12.15
N SER A 135 4.10 -12.60 12.47
CA SER A 135 4.81 -11.83 13.51
C SER A 135 5.00 -10.36 13.13
N SER A 136 5.59 -10.09 11.97
CA SER A 136 5.83 -8.73 11.51
C SER A 136 4.56 -8.04 11.01
N GLY A 137 3.56 -8.80 10.55
CA GLY A 137 2.22 -8.25 10.26
C GLY A 137 1.53 -7.67 11.49
N LEU A 138 1.58 -8.37 12.62
CA LEU A 138 1.04 -7.88 13.90
C LEU A 138 1.86 -6.70 14.44
N THR A 139 3.19 -6.72 14.30
CA THR A 139 4.03 -5.56 14.60
C THR A 139 3.62 -4.35 13.75
N ASN A 140 3.41 -4.53 12.45
CA ASN A 140 2.97 -3.44 11.56
C ASN A 140 1.58 -2.91 11.96
N THR A 141 0.69 -3.79 12.41
CA THR A 141 -0.64 -3.43 12.92
C THR A 141 -0.57 -2.41 14.06
N ALA A 142 0.41 -2.56 14.96
CA ALA A 142 0.68 -1.58 16.01
C ALA A 142 1.46 -0.36 15.49
N TYR A 143 2.43 -0.57 14.60
CA TYR A 143 3.23 0.51 14.01
C TYR A 143 2.38 1.58 13.31
N VAL A 144 1.40 1.18 12.50
CA VAL A 144 0.53 2.12 11.80
C VAL A 144 -0.33 2.98 12.75
N MET A 145 -0.55 2.53 13.98
CA MET A 145 -1.28 3.28 15.01
C MET A 145 -0.42 4.36 15.69
N ILE A 146 0.90 4.15 15.74
CA ILE A 146 1.82 5.04 16.48
C ILE A 146 2.63 5.97 15.57
N LYS A 147 2.81 5.63 14.29
CA LYS A 147 3.66 6.40 13.37
C LYS A 147 3.08 7.76 12.95
N ARG A 148 1.77 7.97 13.10
CA ARG A 148 1.06 9.21 12.72
C ARG A 148 0.12 9.66 13.83
N ARG A 149 -0.04 10.99 13.97
CA ARG A 149 -0.98 11.62 14.90
C ARG A 149 -2.32 11.92 14.21
N PHE A 150 -3.11 10.89 13.93
CA PHE A 150 -4.39 11.02 13.17
C PHE A 150 -5.63 11.23 14.05
N ALA A 151 -5.53 10.96 15.36
CA ALA A 151 -6.62 11.08 16.33
C ALA A 151 -6.05 11.36 17.74
N PRO A 152 -6.88 11.81 18.70
CA PRO A 152 -6.48 12.00 20.09
C PRO A 152 -5.76 10.78 20.67
N LEU A 153 -4.80 11.02 21.57
CA LEU A 153 -3.88 9.99 22.06
C LEU A 153 -4.62 8.82 22.73
N ASP A 154 -5.57 9.11 23.61
CA ASP A 154 -6.38 8.10 24.31
C ASP A 154 -7.25 7.27 23.36
N GLU A 155 -7.77 7.89 22.29
CA GLU A 155 -8.57 7.19 21.28
C GLU A 155 -7.71 6.19 20.51
N ARG A 156 -6.51 6.61 20.09
CA ARG A 156 -5.56 5.72 19.41
C ARG A 156 -5.12 4.56 20.30
N LEU A 157 -4.90 4.82 21.59
CA LEU A 157 -4.55 3.75 22.53
C LEU A 157 -5.68 2.75 22.69
N ARG A 158 -6.94 3.18 22.88
CA ARG A 158 -8.09 2.26 22.97
C ARG A 158 -8.24 1.37 21.73
N LYS A 159 -8.08 1.96 20.54
CA LYS A 159 -8.11 1.23 19.26
C LYS A 159 -6.96 0.23 19.15
N LEU A 160 -5.75 0.62 19.56
CA LEU A 160 -4.60 -0.28 19.61
C LEU A 160 -4.82 -1.44 20.59
N ILE A 161 -5.33 -1.17 21.80
CA ILE A 161 -5.66 -2.21 22.79
C ILE A 161 -6.62 -3.25 22.20
N ALA A 162 -7.65 -2.81 21.47
CA ALA A 162 -8.59 -3.71 20.82
C ALA A 162 -7.89 -4.66 19.83
N ARG A 163 -6.96 -4.13 19.03
CA ARG A 163 -6.11 -4.93 18.12
C ARG A 163 -5.19 -5.88 18.89
N GLU A 164 -4.47 -5.38 19.90
CA GLU A 164 -3.53 -6.16 20.73
C GLU A 164 -4.21 -7.36 21.39
N LYS A 165 -5.45 -7.20 21.88
CA LYS A 165 -6.24 -8.30 22.44
C LYS A 165 -6.53 -9.43 21.45
N ALA A 166 -6.58 -9.14 20.16
CA ALA A 166 -6.81 -10.14 19.10
C ALA A 166 -5.51 -10.80 18.59
N MET A 167 -4.35 -10.16 18.77
CA MET A 167 -3.07 -10.63 18.22
C MET A 167 -2.65 -12.03 18.71
N PRO A 168 -2.79 -12.42 19.99
CA PRO A 168 -2.43 -13.77 20.42
C PRO A 168 -3.17 -14.88 19.68
N ALA A 169 -4.47 -14.66 19.38
CA ALA A 169 -5.27 -15.62 18.62
C ALA A 169 -4.80 -15.73 17.16
N ALA A 170 -4.37 -14.62 16.55
CA ALA A 170 -3.80 -14.63 15.19
C ALA A 170 -2.53 -15.50 15.09
N LEU A 171 -1.67 -15.47 16.11
CA LEU A 171 -0.48 -16.34 16.17
C LEU A 171 -0.82 -17.83 16.38
N LEU A 172 -2.00 -18.14 16.91
CA LEU A 172 -2.51 -19.51 16.96
C LEU A 172 -3.04 -19.97 15.59
N GLU A 173 -3.71 -19.09 14.85
CA GLU A 173 -4.12 -19.37 13.46
C GLU A 173 -2.90 -19.63 12.55
N ALA A 174 -1.80 -18.89 12.75
CA ALA A 174 -0.54 -19.14 12.05
C ALA A 174 -0.10 -20.61 12.12
N ARG A 175 -0.21 -21.23 13.29
CA ARG A 175 0.19 -22.63 13.52
C ARG A 175 -0.70 -23.63 12.78
N LYS A 176 -1.96 -23.26 12.51
CA LYS A 176 -2.94 -24.07 11.75
C LYS A 176 -2.80 -23.85 10.23
N ASN A 177 -2.35 -22.67 9.84
CA ASN A 177 -2.26 -22.28 8.44
C ASN A 177 -0.95 -22.72 7.79
N ILE A 178 0.15 -22.65 8.53
CA ILE A 178 1.48 -22.88 7.98
C ILE A 178 1.73 -24.38 7.76
N GLU A 179 1.97 -24.72 6.50
CA GLU A 179 2.20 -26.07 6.00
C GLU A 179 3.69 -26.24 5.66
N ASP A 180 4.03 -26.30 4.37
CA ASP A 180 5.38 -26.51 3.86
C ASP A 180 6.12 -25.18 3.65
N ALA A 181 6.50 -24.55 4.78
CA ALA A 181 7.24 -23.29 4.77
C ALA A 181 8.66 -23.48 4.21
N PRO A 182 9.15 -22.58 3.35
CA PRO A 182 10.57 -22.54 3.00
C PRO A 182 11.43 -22.27 4.23
N ARG A 183 12.53 -23.01 4.37
CA ARG A 183 13.43 -22.91 5.53
C ARG A 183 13.87 -21.47 5.79
N ILE A 184 14.22 -20.74 4.74
CA ILE A 184 14.69 -19.34 4.85
C ILE A 184 13.62 -18.41 5.40
N TYR A 185 12.34 -18.60 5.08
CA TYR A 185 11.25 -17.78 5.63
C TYR A 185 11.10 -18.01 7.13
N THR A 186 11.17 -19.27 7.58
CA THR A 186 11.14 -19.59 9.01
C THR A 186 12.36 -19.02 9.75
N GLN A 187 13.55 -19.03 9.13
CA GLN A 187 14.76 -18.44 9.73
C GLN A 187 14.63 -16.92 9.90
N ILE A 188 14.17 -16.21 8.86
CA ILE A 188 13.92 -14.77 8.88
C ILE A 188 12.93 -14.42 10.00
N ALA A 189 11.81 -15.14 10.10
CA ALA A 189 10.84 -14.93 11.17
C ALA A 189 11.46 -15.12 12.58
N ILE A 190 12.30 -16.14 12.77
CA ILE A 190 13.00 -16.38 14.06
C ILE A 190 13.94 -15.23 14.41
N GLU A 191 14.68 -14.72 13.42
CA GLU A 191 15.62 -13.60 13.58
C GLU A 191 14.88 -12.30 13.93
N GLN A 192 13.76 -12.01 13.27
CA GLN A 192 12.99 -10.78 13.45
C GLN A 192 12.17 -10.71 14.74
N ILE A 193 11.72 -11.85 15.30
CA ILE A 193 10.81 -11.82 16.46
C ILE A 193 11.39 -11.09 17.67
N GLU A 194 12.70 -11.11 17.91
CA GLU A 194 13.22 -10.33 19.05
C GLU A 194 13.13 -8.82 18.80
N GLY A 195 13.32 -8.37 17.57
CA GLY A 195 13.05 -6.99 17.17
C GLY A 195 11.57 -6.63 17.36
N ASN A 196 10.66 -7.50 16.93
CA ASN A 196 9.21 -7.35 17.13
C ASN A 196 8.86 -7.22 18.62
N ARG A 197 9.42 -8.09 19.48
CA ARG A 197 9.20 -8.03 20.93
C ARG A 197 9.80 -6.76 21.55
N SER A 198 10.97 -6.32 21.10
CA SER A 198 11.60 -5.08 21.55
C SER A 198 10.72 -3.87 21.22
N PHE A 199 10.13 -3.85 20.01
CA PHE A 199 9.21 -2.80 19.58
C PHE A 199 8.00 -2.67 20.53
N PHE A 200 7.32 -3.78 20.84
CA PHE A 200 6.20 -3.78 21.80
C PHE A 200 6.63 -3.44 23.24
N LYS A 201 7.87 -3.73 23.64
CA LYS A 201 8.41 -3.36 24.96
C LYS A 201 8.77 -1.88 25.08
N THR A 202 9.13 -1.22 23.98
CA THR A 202 9.82 0.08 24.02
C THR A 202 9.11 1.14 23.18
N ALA A 203 9.05 0.95 21.87
CA ALA A 203 8.50 1.94 20.94
C ALA A 203 6.99 2.14 21.13
N VAL A 204 6.23 1.06 21.35
CA VAL A 204 4.77 1.16 21.54
C VAL A 204 4.45 1.93 22.82
N PRO A 205 4.95 1.57 24.03
CA PRO A 205 4.73 2.38 25.22
C PRO A 205 5.26 3.82 25.10
N GLY A 206 6.41 4.00 24.45
CA GLY A 206 7.01 5.32 24.23
C GLY A 206 6.14 6.27 23.39
N ALA A 207 5.20 5.76 22.60
CA ALA A 207 4.27 6.56 21.82
C ALA A 207 3.09 7.12 22.64
N PHE A 208 2.89 6.66 23.88
CA PHE A 208 1.72 6.97 24.71
C PHE A 208 2.07 7.54 26.10
N THR A 209 3.27 8.10 26.27
CA THR A 209 3.77 8.61 27.56
C THR A 209 2.94 9.74 28.18
N ASP A 210 2.20 10.48 27.36
CA ASP A 210 1.46 11.66 27.82
C ASP A 210 0.07 11.31 28.40
N ILE A 211 -0.36 10.05 28.30
CA ILE A 211 -1.64 9.59 28.85
C ILE A 211 -1.60 9.55 30.38
N GLN A 212 -2.63 10.11 31.02
CA GLN A 212 -2.76 10.14 32.49
C GLN A 212 -3.82 9.18 33.03
N ASP A 213 -4.69 8.64 32.16
CA ASP A 213 -5.72 7.68 32.54
C ASP A 213 -5.09 6.34 32.95
N LYS A 214 -5.01 6.12 34.26
CA LYS A 214 -4.40 4.90 34.83
C LYS A 214 -5.12 3.63 34.42
N ALA A 215 -6.45 3.65 34.34
CA ALA A 215 -7.22 2.47 33.97
C ALA A 215 -6.92 2.06 32.52
N LEU A 216 -6.83 3.05 31.62
CA LEU A 216 -6.46 2.82 30.23
C LEU A 216 -5.02 2.32 30.09
N LEU A 217 -4.07 2.86 30.87
CA LEU A 217 -2.68 2.40 30.87
C LEU A 217 -2.54 0.98 31.42
N ASP A 218 -3.29 0.62 32.47
CA ASP A 218 -3.29 -0.74 33.02
C ASP A 218 -3.84 -1.75 32.01
N GLU A 219 -4.92 -1.39 31.30
CA GLU A 219 -5.50 -2.20 30.23
C GLU A 219 -4.50 -2.39 29.07
N PHE A 220 -3.81 -1.31 28.67
CA PHE A 220 -2.75 -1.38 27.67
C PHE A 220 -1.60 -2.28 28.10
N ASN A 221 -1.09 -2.10 29.32
CA ASN A 221 0.01 -2.92 29.83
C ASN A 221 -0.36 -4.42 29.83
N GLN A 222 -1.60 -4.75 30.17
CA GLN A 222 -2.09 -6.13 30.11
C GLN A 222 -2.16 -6.66 28.67
N ALA A 223 -2.76 -5.90 27.74
CA ALA A 223 -2.91 -6.31 26.34
C ALA A 223 -1.54 -6.46 25.65
N ASN A 224 -0.70 -5.42 25.73
CA ASN A 224 0.65 -5.40 25.17
C ASN A 224 1.55 -6.51 25.78
N GLY A 225 1.44 -6.74 27.10
CA GLY A 225 2.13 -7.85 27.77
C GLY A 225 1.76 -9.21 27.20
N ALA A 226 0.48 -9.43 26.87
CA ALA A 226 0.01 -10.66 26.24
C ALA A 226 0.56 -10.83 24.82
N VAL A 227 0.69 -9.75 24.04
CA VAL A 227 1.34 -9.78 22.71
C VAL A 227 2.80 -10.20 22.82
N ILE A 228 3.56 -9.59 23.75
CA ILE A 228 4.98 -9.89 23.96
C ILE A 228 5.19 -11.36 24.35
N ALA A 229 4.32 -11.90 25.20
CA ALA A 229 4.34 -13.31 25.60
C ALA A 229 4.00 -14.23 24.41
N ALA A 230 2.95 -13.91 23.65
CA ALA A 230 2.52 -14.70 22.50
C ALA A 230 3.60 -14.74 21.40
N LEU A 231 4.29 -13.62 21.12
CA LEU A 231 5.43 -13.57 20.21
C LEU A 231 6.61 -14.43 20.71
N ALA A 232 6.88 -14.44 22.03
CA ALA A 232 7.92 -15.30 22.60
C ALA A 232 7.58 -16.78 22.42
N ASP A 233 6.33 -17.18 22.64
CA ASP A 233 5.88 -18.55 22.45
C ASP A 233 5.77 -18.95 20.97
N TYR A 234 5.47 -17.99 20.09
CA TYR A 234 5.55 -18.19 18.65
C TYR A 234 6.99 -18.47 18.21
N LYS A 235 7.98 -17.70 18.69
CA LYS A 235 9.40 -17.95 18.42
C LYS A 235 9.83 -19.35 18.83
N LYS A 236 9.47 -19.78 20.04
CA LYS A 236 9.78 -21.14 20.53
C LYS A 236 9.22 -22.20 19.59
N TRP A 237 8.00 -22.02 19.10
CA TRP A 237 7.40 -22.95 18.16
C TRP A 237 8.09 -22.94 16.80
N LEU A 238 8.45 -21.77 16.27
CA LEU A 238 9.23 -21.69 15.03
C LEU A 238 10.54 -22.47 15.15
N GLN A 239 11.27 -22.28 16.25
CA GLN A 239 12.56 -22.94 16.49
C GLN A 239 12.44 -24.45 16.73
N ASN A 240 11.47 -24.85 17.56
CA ASN A 240 11.40 -26.23 18.07
C ASN A 240 10.53 -27.16 17.23
N ASP A 241 9.62 -26.60 16.42
CA ASP A 241 8.67 -27.35 15.58
C ASP A 241 8.84 -26.97 14.10
N LEU A 242 8.42 -25.76 13.70
CA LEU A 242 8.27 -25.40 12.28
C LEU A 242 9.58 -25.52 11.52
N LEU A 243 10.70 -25.03 12.06
CA LEU A 243 12.01 -25.03 11.40
C LEU A 243 12.49 -26.45 11.06
N LYS A 244 12.13 -27.46 11.88
CA LYS A 244 12.51 -28.86 11.64
C LYS A 244 11.79 -29.47 10.45
N ARG A 245 10.59 -28.96 10.13
CA ARG A 245 9.75 -29.42 9.02
C ARG A 245 9.65 -28.41 7.88
N SER A 246 10.42 -27.32 7.90
CA SER A 246 10.45 -26.31 6.85
C SER A 246 11.32 -26.78 5.69
N ASN A 247 10.69 -27.39 4.68
CA ASN A 247 11.37 -27.95 3.51
C ASN A 247 10.83 -27.39 2.18
N GLY A 248 9.96 -26.38 2.24
CA GLY A 248 9.30 -25.83 1.06
C GLY A 248 10.24 -25.06 0.13
N ALA A 249 9.85 -24.94 -1.13
CA ALA A 249 10.55 -24.11 -2.11
C ALA A 249 10.15 -22.63 -1.97
N PHE A 250 11.14 -21.73 -1.91
CA PHE A 250 10.89 -20.29 -1.92
C PHE A 250 10.60 -19.74 -3.32
N ALA A 251 11.12 -20.40 -4.36
CA ALA A 251 10.94 -19.97 -5.75
C ALA A 251 9.50 -20.21 -6.20
N PHE A 252 8.91 -19.21 -6.87
CA PHE A 252 7.53 -19.29 -7.36
C PHE A 252 7.33 -20.29 -8.51
N GLY A 253 8.41 -20.63 -9.21
CA GLY A 253 8.36 -21.36 -10.48
C GLY A 253 7.96 -20.45 -11.65
N GLU A 254 8.27 -20.90 -12.86
CA GLU A 254 8.16 -20.13 -14.10
C GLU A 254 6.74 -19.58 -14.35
N ASP A 255 5.72 -20.44 -14.31
CA ASP A 255 4.34 -20.04 -14.62
C ASP A 255 3.79 -19.04 -13.61
N THR A 256 4.01 -19.27 -12.31
CA THR A 256 3.59 -18.33 -11.27
C THR A 256 4.31 -16.99 -11.42
N TYR A 257 5.62 -17.00 -11.71
CA TYR A 257 6.41 -15.78 -11.88
C TYR A 257 5.95 -14.97 -13.09
N ARG A 258 5.70 -15.61 -14.24
CA ARG A 258 5.13 -14.98 -15.43
C ARG A 258 3.76 -14.36 -15.16
N LYS A 259 2.87 -15.09 -14.48
CA LYS A 259 1.54 -14.57 -14.10
C LYS A 259 1.64 -13.40 -13.13
N LYS A 260 2.63 -13.42 -12.23
CA LYS A 260 2.91 -12.33 -11.30
C LYS A 260 3.39 -11.08 -12.00
N LEU A 261 4.34 -11.19 -12.94
CA LEU A 261 4.77 -10.07 -13.78
C LEU A 261 3.61 -9.46 -14.58
N LEU A 262 2.73 -10.30 -15.13
CA LEU A 262 1.55 -9.80 -15.86
C LEU A 262 0.54 -9.08 -14.94
N ALA A 263 0.27 -9.64 -13.75
CA ALA A 263 -0.73 -9.08 -12.85
C ALA A 263 -0.23 -7.84 -12.08
N ASP A 264 1.05 -7.83 -11.69
CA ASP A 264 1.62 -6.78 -10.85
C ASP A 264 2.24 -5.65 -11.68
N GLU A 265 2.86 -5.97 -12.83
CA GLU A 265 3.67 -5.03 -13.63
C GLU A 265 3.16 -4.89 -15.08
N MET A 266 2.10 -5.60 -15.48
CA MET A 266 1.59 -5.66 -16.87
C MET A 266 2.66 -6.11 -17.89
N ILE A 267 3.64 -6.90 -17.46
CA ILE A 267 4.69 -7.45 -18.34
C ILE A 267 4.27 -8.84 -18.82
N ASP A 268 4.10 -8.99 -20.14
CA ASP A 268 3.75 -10.25 -20.82
C ASP A 268 4.90 -10.85 -21.66
N VAL A 269 6.06 -10.17 -21.67
CA VAL A 269 7.26 -10.61 -22.39
C VAL A 269 7.71 -12.00 -21.89
N PRO A 270 8.02 -12.96 -22.78
CA PRO A 270 8.55 -14.26 -22.40
C PRO A 270 9.79 -14.14 -21.50
N LEU A 271 9.88 -14.98 -20.45
CA LEU A 271 10.87 -14.80 -19.39
C LEU A 271 12.32 -14.93 -19.87
N ASP A 272 12.58 -15.79 -20.85
CA ASP A 272 13.88 -15.94 -21.50
C ASP A 272 14.29 -14.66 -22.23
N GLN A 273 13.36 -14.02 -22.94
CA GLN A 273 13.58 -12.75 -23.61
C GLN A 273 13.76 -11.61 -22.61
N LEU A 274 12.94 -11.57 -21.56
CA LEU A 274 13.05 -10.57 -20.50
C LEU A 274 14.41 -10.64 -19.79
N LEU A 275 14.89 -11.86 -19.47
CA LEU A 275 16.21 -12.07 -18.91
C LEU A 275 17.31 -11.63 -19.88
N ALA A 276 17.20 -11.96 -21.17
CA ALA A 276 18.18 -11.54 -22.17
C ALA A 276 18.25 -10.01 -22.34
N ILE A 277 17.11 -9.31 -22.22
CA ILE A 277 17.04 -7.85 -22.19
C ILE A 277 17.80 -7.31 -20.98
N ALA A 278 17.50 -7.83 -19.78
CA ALA A 278 18.14 -7.41 -18.53
C ALA A 278 19.66 -7.63 -18.56
N ASP A 279 20.10 -8.80 -19.00
CA ASP A 279 21.52 -9.16 -19.11
C ASP A 279 22.29 -8.28 -20.09
N ARG A 280 21.66 -7.94 -21.23
CA ARG A 280 22.27 -7.03 -22.21
C ARG A 280 22.42 -5.63 -21.62
N ASP A 281 21.40 -5.14 -20.92
CA ASP A 281 21.45 -3.81 -20.32
C ASP A 281 22.46 -3.74 -19.17
N LEU A 282 22.52 -4.78 -18.33
CA LEU A 282 23.53 -4.92 -17.28
C LEU A 282 24.95 -4.81 -17.85
N ARG A 283 25.27 -5.59 -18.89
CA ARG A 283 26.59 -5.55 -19.53
C ARG A 283 26.91 -4.20 -20.15
N LYS A 284 25.91 -3.57 -20.79
CA LYS A 284 26.05 -2.23 -21.38
C LYS A 284 26.39 -1.20 -20.30
N ASN A 285 25.68 -1.20 -19.18
CA ASN A 285 25.88 -0.26 -18.08
C ASN A 285 27.22 -0.49 -17.36
N GLN A 286 27.62 -1.76 -17.16
CA GLN A 286 28.94 -2.10 -16.62
C GLN A 286 30.07 -1.61 -17.54
N SER A 287 29.91 -1.76 -18.86
CA SER A 287 30.89 -1.28 -19.84
C SER A 287 30.99 0.25 -19.82
N ALA A 288 29.85 0.94 -19.86
CA ALA A 288 29.81 2.41 -19.80
C ALA A 288 30.43 2.94 -18.49
N PHE A 289 30.13 2.30 -17.36
CA PHE A 289 30.73 2.68 -16.07
C PHE A 289 32.25 2.51 -16.10
N ALA A 290 32.76 1.38 -16.57
CA ALA A 290 34.20 1.14 -16.69
C ALA A 290 34.90 2.13 -17.65
N GLU A 291 34.25 2.51 -18.75
CA GLU A 291 34.76 3.53 -19.68
C GLU A 291 34.85 4.91 -19.03
N VAL A 292 33.83 5.32 -18.28
CA VAL A 292 33.84 6.60 -17.54
C VAL A 292 34.92 6.60 -16.47
N VAL A 293 35.07 5.51 -15.71
CA VAL A 293 36.13 5.38 -14.71
C VAL A 293 37.51 5.56 -15.34
N LYS A 294 37.78 4.88 -16.46
CA LYS A 294 39.06 5.04 -17.18
C LYS A 294 39.32 6.46 -17.67
N ARG A 295 38.28 7.24 -17.99
CA ARG A 295 38.41 8.65 -18.39
C ARG A 295 38.73 9.57 -17.22
N ILE A 296 38.26 9.25 -16.02
CA ILE A 296 38.50 10.02 -14.81
C ILE A 296 39.86 9.66 -14.20
N ASP A 297 40.14 8.36 -14.09
CA ASP A 297 41.36 7.81 -13.52
C ASP A 297 41.65 6.44 -14.16
N ALA A 298 42.66 6.41 -15.04
CA ALA A 298 43.03 5.21 -15.80
C ALA A 298 43.61 4.08 -14.93
N VAL A 299 43.93 4.34 -13.66
CA VAL A 299 44.54 3.37 -12.73
C VAL A 299 43.47 2.72 -11.85
N LYS A 300 42.40 3.43 -11.51
CA LYS A 300 41.36 2.91 -10.61
C LYS A 300 40.51 1.83 -11.27
N SER A 301 40.13 0.84 -10.47
CA SER A 301 39.06 -0.09 -10.83
C SER A 301 37.68 0.57 -10.66
N PRO A 302 36.63 0.04 -11.30
CA PRO A 302 35.25 0.50 -11.09
C PRO A 302 34.82 0.52 -9.61
N GLU A 303 35.22 -0.49 -8.84
CA GLU A 303 34.90 -0.61 -7.41
C GLU A 303 35.61 0.48 -6.59
N GLN A 304 36.87 0.78 -6.91
CA GLN A 304 37.62 1.85 -6.24
C GLN A 304 37.06 3.23 -6.58
N ALA A 305 36.62 3.43 -7.82
CA ALA A 305 35.96 4.67 -8.22
C ALA A 305 34.61 4.84 -7.53
N LEU A 306 33.81 3.78 -7.44
CA LEU A 306 32.55 3.80 -6.69
C LEU A 306 32.79 4.14 -5.21
N ALA A 307 33.73 3.46 -4.55
CA ALA A 307 34.07 3.75 -3.15
C ALA A 307 34.55 5.20 -2.93
N ALA A 308 35.25 5.78 -3.91
CA ALA A 308 35.65 7.18 -3.84
C ALA A 308 34.47 8.15 -3.98
N ILE A 309 33.50 7.85 -4.85
CA ILE A 309 32.26 8.62 -5.00
C ILE A 309 31.40 8.49 -3.75
N GLU A 310 31.31 7.29 -3.17
CA GLU A 310 30.58 7.05 -1.92
C GLU A 310 31.17 7.81 -0.73
N ALA A 311 32.44 8.20 -0.78
CA ALA A 311 33.08 9.04 0.22
C ALA A 311 32.86 10.55 0.00
N ASP A 312 32.37 10.95 -1.18
CA ASP A 312 32.12 12.34 -1.56
C ASP A 312 30.63 12.68 -1.37
N HIS A 313 30.28 13.05 -0.13
CA HIS A 313 28.92 13.43 0.23
C HIS A 313 28.89 14.56 1.25
N PRO A 314 27.82 15.37 1.30
CA PRO A 314 27.66 16.38 2.34
C PRO A 314 27.65 15.74 3.74
N PRO A 315 28.17 16.42 4.77
CA PRO A 315 28.08 15.93 6.14
C PRO A 315 26.63 15.95 6.64
N ALA A 316 26.31 15.05 7.58
CA ALA A 316 24.97 14.86 8.10
C ALA A 316 24.22 16.15 8.51
N PRO A 317 24.86 17.17 9.15
CA PRO A 317 24.17 18.40 9.51
C PRO A 317 23.66 19.23 8.32
N THR A 318 24.23 19.05 7.14
CA THR A 318 23.89 19.81 5.92
C THR A 318 23.08 19.01 4.90
N LEU A 319 22.88 17.71 5.14
CA LEU A 319 22.30 16.79 4.17
C LEU A 319 20.91 17.22 3.70
N LEU A 320 20.04 17.68 4.60
CA LEU A 320 18.69 18.15 4.24
C LEU A 320 18.72 19.40 3.37
N GLN A 321 19.58 20.36 3.71
CA GLN A 321 19.74 21.59 2.94
C GLN A 321 20.29 21.30 1.55
N TYR A 322 21.34 20.48 1.47
CA TYR A 322 21.92 20.05 0.20
C TYR A 322 20.89 19.35 -0.68
N THR A 323 20.13 18.41 -0.12
CA THR A 323 19.07 17.68 -0.84
C THR A 323 18.00 18.64 -1.38
N GLN A 324 17.55 19.61 -0.57
CA GLN A 324 16.58 20.61 -1.02
C GLN A 324 17.12 21.44 -2.19
N GLN A 325 18.39 21.88 -2.11
CA GLN A 325 19.04 22.67 -3.16
C GLN A 325 19.14 21.90 -4.48
N GLU A 326 19.49 20.60 -4.42
CA GLU A 326 19.55 19.73 -5.60
C GLU A 326 18.16 19.53 -6.22
N LEU A 327 17.13 19.28 -5.40
CA LEU A 327 15.75 19.15 -5.89
C LEU A 327 15.24 20.45 -6.51
N ASP A 328 15.55 21.61 -5.92
CA ASP A 328 15.20 22.92 -6.47
C ASP A 328 15.95 23.21 -7.79
N ALA A 329 17.20 22.78 -7.90
CA ALA A 329 17.97 22.86 -9.14
C ALA A 329 17.37 21.97 -10.25
N ILE A 330 17.03 20.72 -9.93
CA ILE A 330 16.36 19.80 -10.87
C ILE A 330 15.01 20.39 -11.30
N GLY A 331 14.19 20.86 -10.35
CA GLY A 331 12.88 21.45 -10.64
C GLY A 331 12.96 22.68 -11.57
N ARG A 332 13.93 23.56 -11.31
CA ARG A 332 14.22 24.70 -12.19
C ARG A 332 14.67 24.23 -13.57
N PHE A 333 15.63 23.31 -13.66
CA PHE A 333 16.09 22.77 -14.94
C PHE A 333 14.93 22.21 -15.77
N MET A 334 14.05 21.40 -15.16
CA MET A 334 12.89 20.83 -15.85
C MET A 334 11.93 21.90 -16.38
N THR A 335 11.75 22.99 -15.62
CA THR A 335 10.87 24.11 -15.99
C THR A 335 11.49 24.99 -17.07
N ASP A 336 12.74 25.40 -16.88
CA ASP A 336 13.51 26.28 -17.78
C ASP A 336 13.73 25.63 -19.15
N HIS A 337 13.90 24.30 -19.18
CA HIS A 337 14.02 23.52 -20.41
C HIS A 337 12.69 22.97 -20.94
N HIS A 338 11.56 23.32 -20.30
CA HIS A 338 10.22 22.93 -20.73
C HIS A 338 10.04 21.40 -20.92
N ILE A 339 10.64 20.59 -20.04
CA ILE A 339 10.60 19.13 -20.13
C ILE A 339 9.29 18.59 -19.56
N ILE A 340 8.86 19.07 -18.39
CA ILE A 340 7.59 18.69 -17.76
C ILE A 340 7.00 19.88 -16.99
N THR A 341 5.67 19.94 -16.91
CA THR A 341 4.98 20.87 -16.02
C THR A 341 4.96 20.30 -14.61
N ILE A 342 5.51 21.03 -13.64
CA ILE A 342 5.48 20.65 -12.22
C ILE A 342 4.20 21.25 -11.61
N PRO A 343 3.28 20.42 -11.04
CA PRO A 343 2.09 20.91 -10.35
C PRO A 343 2.45 21.79 -9.14
N GLN A 344 1.57 22.72 -8.79
CA GLN A 344 1.72 23.47 -7.55
C GLN A 344 1.53 22.54 -6.34
N ALA A 345 2.37 22.73 -5.32
CA ALA A 345 2.38 21.93 -4.09
C ALA A 345 1.20 22.23 -3.16
#